data_AF-A0A0H2SZ35-F1
#
_entry.id   AF-A0A0H2SZ35-F1
#
_cell.length_a   1.000
_cell.length_b   1.000
_cell.length_c   1.000
_cell.angle_alpha   90.00
_cell.angle_beta   90.00
_cell.angle_gamma   90.00
#
_symmetry.space_group_name_H-M   'P 1'
#
loop_
_entity.id
_entity.type
_entity.pdbx_description
1 polymer ?
#
loop_
_entity_poly.entity_id
_entity_poly.type
_entity_poly.pdbx_seq_one_letter_code
_entity_poly.pdbx_strand_id
1 'polypeptide(L)'
;MIFGGGITIPRKRKEENEKILGKVRGVKDILIASVDGLTGFWDKLSAYFKYSGPIRKLIYTINSIENVHRQFRKITKNKSVFPTDESLIKAIYLAAMRVTEKWTGRIRDWEQILNELRIYFGDDRMPIF
;
A
#
# COMPACT_ATOMS: atom_id res chain seq x y z
N MET A 1 -4.83 -40.56 -2.81
CA MET A 1 -5.41 -40.45 -1.46
C MET A 1 -4.60 -39.44 -0.67
N ILE A 2 -5.25 -38.35 -0.26
CA ILE A 2 -4.67 -37.21 0.46
C ILE A 2 -4.99 -37.43 1.94
N PHE A 3 -3.99 -37.42 2.83
CA PHE A 3 -4.23 -37.23 4.26
C PHE A 3 -3.48 -35.98 4.71
N GLY A 4 -4.25 -34.91 4.94
CA GLY A 4 -3.78 -33.63 5.43
C GLY A 4 -3.35 -33.72 6.88
N GLY A 5 -2.06 -33.49 7.14
CA GLY A 5 -1.53 -33.22 8.46
C GLY A 5 -1.90 -31.81 8.90
N GLY A 6 -3.04 -31.66 9.57
CA GLY A 6 -3.40 -30.43 10.27
C GLY A 6 -2.48 -30.21 11.48
N ILE A 7 -1.77 -29.08 11.50
CA ILE A 7 -0.99 -28.64 12.67
C ILE A 7 -1.96 -28.45 13.83
N THR A 8 -2.04 -29.44 14.72
CA THR A 8 -2.89 -29.38 15.91
C THR A 8 -2.20 -28.49 16.94
N ILE A 9 -2.56 -27.21 16.97
CA ILE A 9 -2.09 -26.25 17.98
C ILE A 9 -2.66 -26.70 19.35
N PRO A 10 -1.82 -26.90 20.38
CA PRO A 10 -2.27 -27.41 21.68
C PRO A 10 -3.31 -26.47 22.31
N ARG A 11 -4.50 -27.01 22.65
CA ARG A 11 -5.65 -26.27 23.22
C ARG A 11 -5.28 -25.38 24.41
N LYS A 12 -4.42 -25.87 25.32
CA LYS A 12 -3.97 -25.11 26.50
C LYS A 12 -3.25 -23.81 26.15
N ARG A 13 -2.48 -23.78 25.04
CA ARG A 13 -1.78 -22.58 24.57
C ARG A 13 -2.74 -21.53 24.01
N LYS A 14 -3.88 -21.94 23.44
CA LYS A 14 -4.92 -21.01 22.97
C LYS A 14 -5.66 -20.34 24.11
N GLU A 15 -6.04 -21.09 25.15
CA GLU A 15 -6.72 -20.52 26.34
C GLU A 15 -5.82 -19.61 27.17
N GLU A 16 -4.54 -19.95 27.35
CA GLU A 16 -3.56 -19.07 28.00
C GLU A 16 -3.32 -17.79 27.19
N ASN A 17 -3.15 -17.91 25.86
CA ASN A 17 -3.02 -16.74 25.00
C ASN A 17 -4.29 -15.89 25.01
N GLU A 18 -5.49 -16.48 25.04
CA GLU A 18 -6.75 -15.73 25.13
C GLU A 18 -6.93 -15.00 26.47
N LYS A 19 -6.46 -15.59 27.59
CA LYS A 19 -6.40 -14.95 28.91
C LYS A 19 -5.37 -13.81 28.96
N ILE A 20 -4.19 -13.98 28.38
CA ILE A 20 -3.15 -12.95 28.28
C ILE A 20 -3.66 -11.79 27.40
N LEU A 21 -4.27 -12.11 26.27
CA LEU A 21 -4.86 -11.12 25.36
C LEU A 21 -6.07 -10.43 26.00
N GLY A 22 -6.83 -11.09 26.89
CA GLY A 22 -7.95 -10.48 27.63
C GLY A 22 -7.52 -9.48 28.71
N LYS A 23 -6.28 -9.58 29.21
CA LYS A 23 -5.73 -8.66 30.23
C LYS A 23 -5.35 -7.31 29.62
N VAL A 24 -5.02 -7.28 28.33
CA VAL A 24 -4.68 -6.06 27.59
C VAL A 24 -5.83 -5.72 26.64
N ARG A 25 -6.99 -5.37 27.21
CA ARG A 25 -8.21 -5.02 26.45
C ARG A 25 -7.92 -4.06 25.29
N GLY A 26 -7.11 -3.03 25.54
CA GLY A 26 -6.69 -2.07 24.51
C GLY A 26 -5.86 -2.65 23.36
N VAL A 27 -5.08 -3.72 23.55
CA VAL A 27 -4.34 -4.37 22.44
C VAL A 27 -5.28 -5.26 21.63
N LYS A 28 -6.23 -5.95 22.25
CA LYS A 28 -7.30 -6.64 21.52
C LYS A 28 -8.10 -5.63 20.69
N ASP A 29 -8.49 -4.50 21.26
CA ASP A 29 -9.29 -3.48 20.57
C ASP A 29 -8.51 -2.82 19.41
N ILE A 30 -7.20 -2.58 19.56
CA ILE A 30 -6.33 -2.07 18.48
C ILE A 30 -6.18 -3.09 17.35
N LEU A 31 -5.95 -4.36 17.70
CA LEU A 31 -5.82 -5.44 16.71
C LEU A 31 -7.15 -5.71 16.01
N ILE A 32 -8.26 -5.70 16.74
CA ILE A 32 -9.63 -5.86 16.21
C ILE A 32 -9.95 -4.67 15.31
N ALA A 33 -9.71 -3.42 15.71
CA ALA A 33 -9.95 -2.25 14.85
C ALA A 33 -9.13 -2.27 13.55
N SER A 34 -7.89 -2.77 13.62
CA SER A 34 -7.02 -2.92 12.44
C SER A 34 -7.49 -4.04 11.50
N VAL A 35 -8.06 -5.12 12.05
CA VAL A 35 -8.63 -6.24 11.30
C VAL A 35 -10.01 -5.91 10.74
N ASP A 36 -10.86 -5.25 11.54
CA ASP A 36 -12.21 -4.81 11.18
C ASP A 36 -12.17 -3.76 10.08
N GLY A 37 -11.18 -2.86 10.12
CA GLY A 37 -10.94 -1.90 9.03
C GLY A 37 -10.63 -2.54 7.68
N LEU A 38 -10.20 -3.80 7.65
CA LEU A 38 -9.90 -4.55 6.42
C LEU A 38 -11.06 -5.43 5.94
N THR A 39 -12.10 -5.64 6.75
CA THR A 39 -13.22 -6.57 6.44
C THR A 39 -13.91 -6.25 5.11
N GLY A 40 -14.05 -4.97 4.74
CA GLY A 40 -14.60 -4.53 3.45
C GLY A 40 -13.57 -4.37 2.32
N PHE A 41 -12.27 -4.57 2.59
CA PHE A 41 -11.18 -4.43 1.62
C PHE A 41 -10.61 -5.77 1.16
N TRP A 42 -10.99 -6.88 1.78
CA TRP A 42 -10.49 -8.22 1.42
C TRP A 42 -10.70 -8.57 -0.05
N ASP A 43 -11.82 -8.19 -0.64
CA ASP A 43 -12.09 -8.42 -2.07
C ASP A 43 -11.04 -7.73 -2.95
N LYS A 44 -10.69 -6.48 -2.62
CA LYS A 44 -9.67 -5.69 -3.33
C LYS A 44 -8.25 -6.19 -3.04
N LEU A 45 -7.98 -6.58 -1.80
CA LEU A 45 -6.69 -7.10 -1.37
C LEU A 45 -6.41 -8.49 -1.96
N SER A 46 -7.43 -9.32 -2.18
CA SER A 46 -7.29 -10.63 -2.81
C SER A 46 -6.69 -10.53 -4.22
N ALA A 47 -7.02 -9.46 -4.96
CA ALA A 47 -6.48 -9.18 -6.28
C ALA A 47 -4.98 -8.85 -6.26
N TYR A 48 -4.47 -8.28 -5.17
CA TYR A 48 -3.05 -7.97 -5.00
C TYR A 48 -2.17 -9.23 -5.00
N PHE A 49 -2.66 -10.34 -4.43
CA PHE A 49 -1.90 -11.59 -4.35
C PHE A 49 -1.76 -12.34 -5.67
N LYS A 50 -2.51 -11.95 -6.71
CA LYS A 50 -2.39 -12.52 -8.07
C LYS A 50 -1.11 -12.10 -8.78
N TYR A 51 -0.47 -11.02 -8.34
CA TYR A 51 0.73 -10.49 -8.96
C TYR A 51 2.01 -11.18 -8.47
N SER A 52 3.01 -11.24 -9.36
CA SER A 52 4.35 -11.75 -9.07
C SER A 52 5.04 -10.96 -7.94
N GLY A 53 6.13 -11.51 -7.38
CA GLY A 53 6.93 -10.83 -6.36
C GLY A 53 7.45 -9.43 -6.80
N PRO A 54 8.01 -9.29 -8.01
CA PRO A 54 8.46 -8.00 -8.55
C PRO A 54 7.35 -6.95 -8.66
N ILE A 55 6.19 -7.31 -9.22
CA ILE A 55 5.04 -6.39 -9.34
C ILE A 55 4.50 -6.02 -7.96
N ARG A 56 4.39 -6.99 -7.04
CA ARG A 56 3.99 -6.72 -5.66
C ARG A 56 4.92 -5.73 -4.98
N LYS A 57 6.23 -5.85 -5.22
CA LYS A 57 7.26 -4.93 -4.74
C LYS A 57 7.11 -3.52 -5.29
N LEU A 58 6.81 -3.40 -6.57
CA LEU A 58 6.49 -2.10 -7.16
C LEU A 58 5.28 -1.45 -6.47
N ILE A 59 4.18 -2.20 -6.31
CA ILE A 59 2.93 -1.70 -5.75
C ILE A 59 3.08 -1.33 -4.26
N TYR A 60 3.72 -2.19 -3.44
CA TYR A 60 3.86 -1.91 -2.01
C TYR A 60 4.91 -0.85 -1.70
N THR A 61 5.71 -0.42 -2.68
CA THR A 61 6.72 0.63 -2.46
C THR A 61 6.03 1.97 -2.23
N ILE A 62 5.71 2.22 -0.96
CA ILE A 62 5.11 3.47 -0.47
C ILE A 62 6.04 4.67 -0.57
N ASN A 63 7.34 4.45 -0.81
CA ASN A 63 8.36 5.51 -0.82
C ASN A 63 8.05 6.61 -1.84
N SER A 64 7.51 6.27 -3.01
CA SER A 64 7.19 7.25 -4.05
C SER A 64 6.01 8.14 -3.62
N ILE A 65 4.94 7.52 -3.12
CA ILE A 65 3.72 8.23 -2.67
C ILE A 65 4.03 9.06 -1.42
N GLU A 66 4.77 8.51 -0.46
CA GLU A 66 5.15 9.22 0.76
C GLU A 66 6.09 10.38 0.45
N ASN A 67 6.98 10.25 -0.54
CA ASN A 67 7.82 11.37 -0.98
C ASN A 67 6.96 12.51 -1.54
N VAL A 68 5.95 12.22 -2.37
CA VAL A 68 5.00 13.22 -2.89
C VAL A 68 4.23 13.88 -1.73
N HIS A 69 3.65 13.08 -0.83
CA HIS A 69 2.94 13.59 0.35
C HIS A 69 3.83 14.47 1.21
N ARG A 70 5.09 14.10 1.41
CA ARG A 70 6.07 14.91 2.15
C ARG A 70 6.27 16.28 1.51
N GLN A 71 6.38 16.36 0.17
CA GLN A 71 6.50 17.63 -0.53
C GLN A 71 5.24 18.49 -0.40
N PHE A 72 4.06 17.90 -0.51
CA PHE A 72 2.79 18.63 -0.32
C PHE A 72 2.64 19.15 1.10
N ARG A 73 2.92 18.33 2.11
CA ARG A 73 2.92 18.74 3.53
C ARG A 73 3.90 19.89 3.80
N LYS A 74 5.06 19.90 3.15
CA LYS A 74 6.05 20.99 3.31
C LYS A 74 5.48 22.34 2.85
N ILE A 75 4.70 22.35 1.78
CA ILE A 75 4.14 23.58 1.21
C ILE A 75 2.95 24.06 2.01
N THR A 76 2.07 23.15 2.42
CA THR A 76 0.92 23.49 3.26
C THR A 76 1.32 23.89 4.68
N LYS A 77 2.40 23.32 5.24
CA LYS A 77 2.92 23.74 6.55
C LYS A 77 3.50 25.16 6.52
N ASN A 78 4.14 25.56 5.43
CA ASN A 78 4.74 26.89 5.29
C ASN A 78 3.72 28.00 4.99
N LYS A 79 2.52 27.66 4.50
CA LYS A 79 1.42 28.59 4.24
C LYS A 79 0.16 28.11 4.97
N SER A 80 -0.12 28.67 6.15
CA SER A 80 -1.26 28.22 6.96
C SER A 80 -2.63 28.62 6.43
N VAL A 81 -2.71 29.66 5.56
CA VAL A 81 -3.96 30.12 4.94
C VAL A 81 -3.72 30.43 3.47
N PHE A 82 -4.65 29.96 2.63
CA PHE A 82 -4.70 30.28 1.20
C PHE A 82 -5.85 31.26 0.93
N PRO A 83 -5.63 32.34 0.15
CA PRO A 83 -6.67 33.33 -0.14
C PRO A 83 -7.86 32.79 -0.95
N THR A 84 -7.60 31.85 -1.86
CA THR A 84 -8.61 31.22 -2.74
C THR A 84 -8.24 29.77 -3.03
N ASP A 85 -9.23 28.95 -3.39
CA ASP A 85 -9.00 27.54 -3.80
C ASP A 85 -8.08 27.44 -5.02
N GLU A 86 -8.19 28.38 -5.95
CA GLU A 86 -7.33 28.43 -7.13
C GLU A 86 -5.85 28.67 -6.76
N SER A 87 -5.60 29.48 -5.73
CA SER A 87 -4.24 29.71 -5.22
C SER A 87 -3.65 28.45 -4.58
N LEU A 88 -4.47 27.64 -3.91
CA LEU A 88 -4.07 26.35 -3.36
C LEU A 88 -3.74 25.36 -4.49
N ILE A 89 -4.61 25.23 -5.49
CA ILE A 89 -4.41 24.35 -6.64
C ILE A 89 -3.11 24.71 -7.38
N LYS A 90 -2.86 26.00 -7.63
CA LYS A 90 -1.62 26.48 -8.25
C LYS A 90 -0.39 26.11 -7.41
N ALA A 91 -0.46 26.25 -6.09
CA ALA A 91 0.64 25.88 -5.20
C ALA A 91 0.95 24.37 -5.24
N ILE A 92 -0.09 23.52 -5.24
CA ILE A 92 0.07 22.06 -5.37
C ILE A 92 0.59 21.69 -6.75
N TYR A 93 0.10 22.33 -7.82
CA TYR A 93 0.57 22.11 -9.17
C TYR A 93 2.08 22.42 -9.32
N LEU A 94 2.53 23.56 -8.81
CA LEU A 94 3.95 23.92 -8.80
C LEU A 94 4.78 22.92 -7.98
N ALA A 95 4.22 22.39 -6.89
CA ALA A 95 4.85 21.32 -6.11
C ALA A 95 5.03 20.05 -6.94
N ALA A 96 3.97 19.61 -7.61
CA ALA A 96 3.97 18.44 -8.46
C ALA A 96 5.02 18.57 -9.58
N MET A 97 5.10 19.74 -10.23
CA MET A 97 6.09 20.01 -11.27
C MET A 97 7.53 19.87 -10.76
N ARG A 98 7.82 20.39 -9.56
CA ARG A 98 9.14 20.22 -8.93
C ARG A 98 9.46 18.78 -8.56
N VAL A 99 8.44 17.97 -8.22
CA VAL A 99 8.62 16.54 -7.94
C VAL A 99 8.92 15.79 -9.23
N THR A 100 8.16 16.06 -10.30
CA THR A 100 8.33 15.38 -11.59
C THR A 100 9.66 15.70 -12.25
N GLU A 101 10.17 16.94 -12.12
CA GLU A 101 11.52 17.29 -12.61
C GLU A 101 12.63 16.42 -11.98
N LYS A 102 12.45 16.05 -10.70
CA LYS A 102 13.40 15.20 -9.98
C LYS A 102 13.15 13.71 -10.17
N TRP A 103 12.01 13.34 -10.77
CA TRP A 103 11.61 11.96 -10.94
C TRP A 103 12.20 11.37 -12.24
N THR A 104 13.53 11.37 -12.32
CA THR A 104 14.29 10.80 -13.45
C THR A 104 14.86 9.42 -13.13
N GLY A 105 14.65 8.92 -11.90
CA GLY A 105 15.14 7.63 -11.46
C GLY A 105 14.50 6.47 -12.22
N ARG A 106 15.33 5.52 -12.68
CA ARG A 106 14.86 4.28 -13.31
C ARG A 106 14.35 3.32 -12.23
N ILE A 107 13.22 2.66 -12.49
CA ILE A 107 12.75 1.57 -11.65
C ILE A 107 13.66 0.36 -11.89
N ARG A 108 14.10 -0.30 -10.82
CA ARG A 108 14.92 -1.50 -10.90
C ARG A 108 14.12 -2.63 -11.55
N ASP A 109 14.75 -3.35 -12.46
CA ASP A 109 14.17 -4.51 -13.16
C ASP A 109 12.86 -4.19 -13.91
N TRP A 110 12.68 -2.93 -14.34
CA TRP A 110 11.47 -2.46 -15.02
C TRP A 110 11.12 -3.27 -16.27
N GLU A 111 12.12 -3.67 -17.06
CA GLU A 111 11.91 -4.46 -18.28
C GLU A 111 11.27 -5.83 -17.98
N GLN A 112 11.70 -6.49 -16.90
CA GLN A 112 11.14 -7.77 -16.49
C GLN A 112 9.70 -7.61 -16.00
N ILE A 113 9.47 -6.57 -15.18
CA ILE A 113 8.13 -6.22 -14.68
C ILE A 113 7.20 -5.88 -15.86
N LEU A 114 7.70 -5.13 -16.84
CA LEU A 114 6.93 -4.74 -18.02
C LEU A 114 6.52 -5.96 -18.85
N ASN A 115 7.43 -6.92 -19.06
CA ASN A 115 7.12 -8.17 -19.75
C ASN A 115 6.05 -9.00 -19.02
N GLU A 116 6.14 -9.10 -17.69
CA GLU A 116 5.12 -9.79 -16.89
C GLU A 116 3.75 -9.11 -16.98
N LEU A 117 3.72 -7.78 -16.88
CA LEU A 117 2.48 -7.01 -17.02
C LEU A 117 1.90 -7.15 -18.43
N ARG A 118 2.74 -7.18 -19.47
CA ARG A 118 2.33 -7.38 -20.86
C ARG A 118 1.65 -8.72 -21.06
N ILE A 119 2.20 -9.79 -20.48
CA ILE A 119 1.60 -11.13 -20.50
C ILE A 119 0.26 -11.14 -19.72
N TYR A 120 0.20 -10.45 -18.58
CA TYR A 120 -0.99 -10.47 -17.72
C TYR A 120 -2.18 -9.66 -18.27
N PHE A 121 -1.94 -8.49 -18.87
CA PHE A 121 -2.98 -7.58 -19.35
C PHE A 121 -3.25 -7.63 -20.85
N GLY A 122 -2.37 -8.26 -21.63
CA GLY A 122 -2.40 -8.24 -23.09
C GLY A 122 -1.89 -6.92 -23.68
N ASP A 123 -1.53 -6.94 -24.97
CA ASP A 123 -0.94 -5.80 -25.67
C ASP A 123 -1.91 -4.62 -25.82
N ASP A 124 -3.23 -4.86 -25.83
CA ASP A 124 -4.25 -3.83 -26.04
C ASP A 124 -4.39 -2.81 -24.89
N ARG A 125 -3.85 -3.12 -23.71
CA ARG A 125 -3.97 -2.26 -22.51
C ARG A 125 -2.69 -1.54 -22.15
N MET A 126 -1.60 -1.78 -22.87
CA MET A 126 -0.32 -1.14 -22.59
C MET A 126 -0.13 0.11 -23.47
N PRO A 127 0.27 1.25 -22.89
CA PRO A 127 0.66 2.39 -23.69
C PRO A 127 1.90 2.02 -24.52
N ILE A 128 1.82 2.26 -25.82
CA ILE A 128 2.95 2.14 -26.74
C ILE A 128 3.90 3.30 -26.37
N PHE A 129 5.10 2.96 -25.89
CA PHE A 129 6.14 3.95 -25.59
C PHE A 129 6.87 4.38 -26.86
#